data_AF-A0A803LF94-F1
#
_entry.id   AF-A0A803LF94-F1
#
_cell.length_a   1.000
_cell.length_b   1.000
_cell.length_c   1.000
_cell.angle_alpha   90.00
_cell.angle_beta   90.00
_cell.angle_gamma   90.00
#
_symmetry.space_group_name_H-M   'P 1'
#
loop_
_entity.id
_entity.type
_entity.pdbx_description
1 polymer ?
#
loop_
_entity_poly.entity_id
_entity_poly.type
_entity_poly.pdbx_seq_one_letter_code
_entity_poly.pdbx_strand_id
1 'polypeptide(L)'
;MCPFYGHPNPPAPCPCPLRQAWGSLDALIGRLRAAYEENGGKPEMNPFGARAVRLYLREVRDSQSKARGISYEKKKRKRVPQNTSSNNNESMSMMPPPLAQQPLPPPAGAVNIMDMGIEREQSSTSEAEREEKRIVMLAWSDERLPSERLQGGTQLYHTRAEFHSVDLKHNILTRSCFPSIIMAKFFSSAMVSSLNKFIYLVGVGGARLSVVQSSNESSSSNHTFYSGGSCLDMSDEAPVWCPAPVFFEDNTSPNYVSFLGNIYNFGSVCLAPQVLECGALGHCKSIRSLPIPQSLAGCSVSVPVLPDPSNKRILMRLYGGPLSSPSLYAFTPDPCADAIGTWECLTSDFHLWAHAAAVVNGVIYFHCHKVPSLLCAFHITKKIWLKVWWDSCFKDNVNMNAETFNFDAMLHLGHNILCFAGWTPIYSRTAVFTIEVIFYKFQVLVTGETVTVKVCDSYSYELPGSTNVFHFLPI
;
A
#
# COMPACT_ATOMS: atom_id res chain seq x y z
N MET A 1 9.92 19.94 28.35
CA MET A 1 10.50 18.58 28.34
C MET A 1 11.06 18.28 29.74
N CYS A 2 10.80 17.12 30.35
CA CYS A 2 11.24 16.83 31.72
C CYS A 2 12.73 16.45 31.76
N PRO A 3 13.57 17.08 32.61
CA PRO A 3 15.00 16.78 32.69
C PRO A 3 15.34 15.42 33.32
N PHE A 4 14.37 14.73 33.94
CA PHE A 4 14.56 13.39 34.53
C PHE A 4 13.96 12.25 33.68
N TYR A 5 13.54 12.55 32.44
CA TYR A 5 12.95 11.56 31.54
C TYR A 5 13.95 10.45 31.21
N GLY A 6 13.57 9.19 31.45
CA GLY A 6 14.42 8.01 31.19
C GLY A 6 15.38 7.60 32.31
N HIS A 7 15.43 8.33 33.44
CA HIS A 7 16.26 7.94 34.58
C HIS A 7 15.53 6.99 35.55
N PRO A 8 15.99 5.74 35.76
CA PRO A 8 15.30 4.75 36.59
C PRO A 8 15.32 5.06 38.09
N ASN A 9 16.29 5.84 38.59
CA ASN A 9 16.36 6.33 39.97
C ASN A 9 16.85 7.79 39.99
N PRO A 10 15.95 8.78 39.91
CA PRO A 10 16.35 10.19 39.91
C PRO A 10 16.82 10.64 41.31
N PRO A 11 17.85 11.48 41.40
CA PRO A 11 18.43 11.91 42.68
C PRO A 11 17.55 12.90 43.48
N ALA A 12 16.49 13.44 42.87
CA ALA A 12 15.51 14.28 43.54
C ALA A 12 14.10 14.10 42.92
N PRO A 13 13.01 14.41 43.66
CA PRO A 13 11.64 14.36 43.15
C PRO A 13 11.43 15.32 41.97
N CYS A 14 10.79 14.89 40.87
CA CYS A 14 10.57 15.78 39.72
C CYS A 14 9.65 16.97 40.09
N PRO A 15 9.99 18.21 39.69
CA PRO A 15 9.09 19.37 39.79
C PRO A 15 7.91 19.33 38.80
N CYS A 16 7.79 18.27 37.99
CA CYS A 16 6.70 18.03 37.05
C CYS A 16 5.34 18.07 37.77
N PRO A 17 4.29 18.71 37.21
CA PRO A 17 2.96 18.77 37.84
C PRO A 17 2.33 17.39 38.11
N LEU A 18 2.83 16.33 37.47
CA LEU A 18 2.38 14.94 37.64
C LEU A 18 3.21 14.09 38.62
N ARG A 19 4.21 14.69 39.29
CA ARG A 19 5.02 14.24 40.46
C ARG A 19 5.42 12.75 40.62
N GLN A 20 5.32 11.87 39.63
CA GLN A 20 5.94 10.53 39.69
C GLN A 20 6.41 10.05 38.31
N ALA A 21 7.59 9.41 38.30
CA ALA A 21 8.00 8.54 37.20
C ALA A 21 7.01 7.37 37.08
N TRP A 22 6.86 6.83 35.87
CA TRP A 22 5.88 5.79 35.56
C TRP A 22 6.37 4.46 36.15
N GLY A 23 6.07 4.24 37.44
CA GLY A 23 6.61 3.12 38.21
C GLY A 23 6.06 1.75 37.81
N SER A 24 4.92 1.69 37.10
CA SER A 24 4.37 0.46 36.53
C SER A 24 3.30 0.77 35.47
N LEU A 25 3.02 -0.22 34.61
CA LEU A 25 1.90 -0.17 33.66
C LEU A 25 0.55 0.02 34.37
N ASP A 26 0.37 -0.59 35.54
CA ASP A 26 -0.85 -0.44 36.34
C ASP A 26 -1.03 1.01 36.84
N ALA A 27 0.08 1.68 37.19
CA ALA A 27 0.07 3.09 37.57
C ALA A 27 -0.28 4.02 36.39
N LEU A 28 0.15 3.68 35.18
CA LEU A 28 -0.24 4.37 33.96
C LEU A 28 -1.73 4.21 33.66
N ILE A 29 -2.24 2.98 33.73
CA ILE A 29 -3.66 2.67 33.48
C ILE A 29 -4.56 3.38 34.51
N GLY A 30 -4.17 3.40 35.78
CA GLY A 30 -4.90 4.12 36.82
C GLY A 30 -5.02 5.62 36.53
N ARG A 31 -3.96 6.23 36.00
CA ARG A 31 -3.97 7.66 35.63
C ARG A 31 -4.78 7.94 34.36
N LEU A 32 -4.73 7.06 33.36
CA LEU A 32 -5.56 7.19 32.15
C LEU A 32 -7.05 7.07 32.47
N ARG A 33 -7.41 6.19 33.43
CA ARG A 33 -8.80 6.12 33.93
C ARG A 33 -9.23 7.42 34.58
N ALA A 34 -8.41 7.94 35.50
CA ALA A 34 -8.69 9.20 36.19
C ALA A 34 -8.81 10.37 35.20
N ALA A 35 -7.90 10.47 34.22
CA ALA A 35 -7.95 11.50 33.20
C ALA A 35 -9.21 11.40 32.31
N TYR A 36 -9.69 10.19 32.02
CA TYR A 36 -10.93 10.00 31.27
C TYR A 36 -12.16 10.48 32.05
N GLU A 37 -12.20 10.20 33.36
CA GLU A 37 -13.29 10.63 34.24
C GLU A 37 -13.26 12.15 34.50
N GLU A 38 -12.08 12.75 34.66
CA GLU A 38 -11.90 14.19 34.80
C GLU A 38 -12.31 14.98 33.54
N ASN A 39 -12.29 14.35 32.35
CA ASN A 39 -12.75 14.95 31.10
C ASN A 39 -14.23 14.64 30.79
N GLY A 40 -15.03 14.34 31.82
CA GLY A 40 -16.48 14.14 31.70
C GLY A 40 -16.90 12.73 31.27
N GLY A 41 -15.95 11.79 31.22
CA GLY A 41 -16.24 10.38 30.96
C GLY A 41 -16.92 9.70 32.15
N LYS A 42 -17.92 8.84 31.89
CA LYS A 42 -18.55 8.03 32.95
C LYS A 42 -17.67 6.84 33.31
N PRO A 43 -17.47 6.49 34.59
CA PRO A 43 -16.66 5.35 35.01
C PRO A 43 -17.07 4.01 34.37
N GLU A 44 -18.37 3.80 34.20
CA GLU A 44 -18.98 2.60 33.58
C GLU A 44 -18.56 2.41 32.11
N MET A 45 -18.26 3.52 31.42
CA MET A 45 -17.91 3.58 29.99
C MET A 45 -16.39 3.75 29.78
N ASN A 46 -15.61 3.72 30.86
CA ASN A 46 -14.20 4.03 30.80
C ASN A 46 -13.44 2.93 30.01
N PRO A 47 -12.88 3.23 28.82
CA PRO A 47 -12.25 2.22 27.98
C PRO A 47 -11.00 1.63 28.65
N PHE A 48 -10.32 2.42 29.49
CA PHE A 48 -9.19 1.95 30.29
C PHE A 48 -9.64 1.07 31.47
N GLY A 49 -10.92 1.13 31.82
CA GLY A 49 -11.65 0.26 32.75
C GLY A 49 -12.09 -1.08 32.14
N ALA A 50 -12.00 -1.25 30.82
CA ALA A 50 -12.46 -2.46 30.15
C ALA A 50 -11.58 -3.68 30.43
N ARG A 51 -12.20 -4.86 30.55
CA ARG A 51 -11.49 -6.14 30.77
C ARG A 51 -10.56 -6.48 29.61
N ALA A 52 -10.99 -6.25 28.37
CA ALA A 52 -10.20 -6.52 27.17
C ALA A 52 -8.91 -5.70 27.14
N VAL A 53 -8.99 -4.39 27.42
CA VAL A 53 -7.84 -3.48 27.47
C VAL A 53 -6.86 -3.88 28.57
N ARG A 54 -7.34 -4.30 29.75
CA ARG A 54 -6.48 -4.82 30.83
C ARG A 54 -5.71 -6.09 30.44
N LEU A 55 -6.35 -7.00 29.70
CA LEU A 55 -5.72 -8.25 29.24
C LEU A 55 -4.66 -7.97 28.18
N TYR A 56 -5.00 -7.18 27.17
CA TYR A 56 -4.07 -6.77 26.12
C TYR A 56 -2.82 -6.08 26.69
N LEU A 57 -2.98 -5.11 27.60
CA LEU A 57 -1.84 -4.41 28.19
C LEU A 57 -0.97 -5.33 29.07
N ARG A 58 -1.56 -6.34 29.72
CA ARG A 58 -0.80 -7.36 30.46
C ARG A 58 0.03 -8.23 29.51
N GLU A 59 -0.53 -8.63 28.37
CA GLU A 59 0.19 -9.40 27.34
C GLU A 59 1.33 -8.59 26.72
N VAL A 60 1.11 -7.30 26.42
CA VAL A 60 2.16 -6.40 25.94
C VAL A 60 3.31 -6.29 26.96
N ARG A 61 2.99 -6.15 28.25
CA ARG A 61 4.00 -6.13 29.32
C ARG A 61 4.79 -7.44 29.37
N ASP A 62 4.11 -8.57 29.35
CA ASP A 62 4.75 -9.87 29.46
C ASP A 62 5.61 -10.18 28.22
N SER A 63 5.19 -9.72 27.03
CA SER A 63 5.97 -9.75 25.79
C SER A 63 7.22 -8.87 25.87
N GLN A 64 7.10 -7.64 26.38
CA GLN A 64 8.23 -6.74 26.60
C GLN A 64 9.22 -7.27 27.64
N SER A 65 8.73 -7.91 28.72
CA SER A 65 9.60 -8.56 29.71
C SER A 65 10.39 -9.72 29.12
N LYS A 66 9.77 -10.54 28.27
CA LYS A 66 10.45 -11.62 27.53
C LYS A 66 11.49 -11.06 26.55
N ALA A 67 11.14 -10.01 25.79
CA ALA A 67 12.03 -9.39 24.80
C ALA A 67 13.25 -8.71 25.44
N ARG A 68 13.12 -8.18 26.67
CA ARG A 68 14.21 -7.52 27.40
C ARG A 68 15.06 -8.47 28.25
N GLY A 69 14.76 -9.77 28.26
CA GLY A 69 15.48 -10.77 29.05
C GLY A 69 15.32 -10.63 30.58
N ILE A 70 14.35 -9.82 31.04
CA ILE A 70 14.09 -9.60 32.46
C ILE A 70 13.10 -10.67 32.92
N SER A 71 13.60 -11.82 33.37
CA SER A 71 12.78 -12.77 34.13
C SER A 71 12.46 -12.15 35.49
N TYR A 72 11.19 -11.83 35.72
CA TYR A 72 10.72 -11.53 37.07
C TYR A 72 10.70 -12.86 37.83
N GLU A 73 11.84 -13.26 38.41
CA GLU A 73 11.81 -14.27 39.46
C GLU A 73 10.84 -13.76 40.52
N LYS A 74 9.65 -14.37 40.56
CA LYS A 74 8.77 -14.28 41.72
C LYS A 74 9.60 -14.81 42.88
N LYS A 75 10.19 -13.91 43.67
CA LYS A 75 10.65 -14.21 45.02
C LYS A 75 9.43 -14.75 45.75
N LYS A 76 9.32 -16.07 45.78
CA LYS A 76 8.35 -16.85 46.51
C LYS A 76 8.50 -16.38 47.95
N ARG A 77 7.49 -15.66 48.45
CA ARG A 77 7.42 -15.18 49.83
C ARG A 77 7.47 -16.41 50.73
N LYS A 78 8.66 -16.81 51.17
CA LYS A 78 8.85 -17.81 52.21
C LYS A 78 8.19 -17.24 53.46
N ARG A 79 7.20 -17.96 54.00
CA ARG A 79 6.78 -17.83 55.39
C ARG A 79 8.03 -17.93 56.26
N VAL A 80 8.29 -16.91 57.07
CA VAL A 80 9.25 -16.98 58.16
C VAL A 80 8.45 -17.25 59.44
N PRO A 81 8.68 -18.37 60.14
CA PRO A 81 8.29 -18.48 61.55
C PRO A 81 9.20 -17.55 62.38
N GLN A 82 8.61 -16.92 63.38
CA GLN A 82 9.29 -16.16 64.42
C GLN A 82 10.49 -16.95 64.99
N ASN A 83 11.66 -16.32 65.15
CA ASN A 83 12.09 -15.84 66.46
C ASN A 83 13.51 -15.26 66.46
N THR A 84 13.68 -14.35 67.42
CA THR A 84 14.92 -14.05 68.18
C THR A 84 16.04 -13.22 67.52
N SER A 85 16.07 -11.96 67.99
CA SER A 85 17.21 -11.37 68.70
C SER A 85 18.26 -10.55 67.93
N SER A 86 18.16 -9.24 68.16
CA SER A 86 19.24 -8.41 68.72
C SER A 86 20.38 -7.92 67.81
N ASN A 87 20.24 -6.64 67.45
CA ASN A 87 21.13 -5.52 67.79
C ASN A 87 22.57 -5.43 67.25
N ASN A 88 22.88 -4.17 66.90
CA ASN A 88 24.17 -3.46 66.91
C ASN A 88 25.13 -3.74 65.75
N ASN A 89 25.96 -2.81 65.27
CA ASN A 89 26.05 -1.35 65.25
C ASN A 89 27.32 -1.07 64.41
N GLU A 90 27.40 0.08 63.73
CA GLU A 90 28.67 0.77 63.33
C GLU A 90 29.62 0.07 62.34
N SER A 91 30.63 0.72 61.75
CA SER A 91 30.86 2.00 61.06
C SER A 91 32.31 1.91 60.53
N MET A 92 32.69 2.76 59.56
CA MET A 92 34.08 2.96 59.02
C MET A 92 34.69 1.80 58.19
N SER A 93 35.60 1.95 57.22
CA SER A 93 36.15 3.07 56.42
C SER A 93 37.20 2.47 55.45
N MET A 94 37.41 3.14 54.30
CA MET A 94 38.65 3.24 53.51
C MET A 94 39.23 2.08 52.64
N MET A 95 39.36 2.46 51.36
CA MET A 95 40.47 2.29 50.39
C MET A 95 40.51 1.11 49.38
N PRO A 96 41.02 1.38 48.15
CA PRO A 96 40.80 0.61 46.90
C PRO A 96 42.03 -0.26 46.53
N PRO A 97 41.95 -1.19 45.54
CA PRO A 97 42.41 -0.91 44.15
C PRO A 97 41.79 -1.89 43.09
N PRO A 98 42.28 -2.04 41.84
CA PRO A 98 42.94 -1.11 40.91
C PRO A 98 42.16 -0.95 39.58
N LEU A 99 42.56 0.07 38.80
CA LEU A 99 42.21 0.24 37.39
C LEU A 99 42.64 -0.98 36.54
N ALA A 100 41.68 -1.56 35.82
CA ALA A 100 41.93 -2.36 34.63
C ALA A 100 41.34 -1.62 33.41
N GLN A 101 42.18 -1.52 32.40
CA GLN A 101 42.09 -0.69 31.20
C GLN A 101 40.80 -0.90 30.37
N GLN A 102 40.26 0.21 29.90
CA GLN A 102 39.33 0.28 28.77
C GLN A 102 40.03 -0.21 27.48
N PRO A 103 39.34 -0.92 26.59
CA PRO A 103 39.61 -0.85 25.17
C PRO A 103 38.85 0.34 24.56
N LEU A 104 39.59 1.22 23.89
CA LEU A 104 39.08 2.27 23.01
C LEU A 104 38.26 1.67 21.84
N PRO A 105 37.31 2.44 21.27
CA PRO A 105 36.43 1.96 20.21
C PRO A 105 37.16 1.86 18.86
N PRO A 106 36.78 0.92 17.96
CA PRO A 106 37.23 0.95 16.59
C PRO A 106 36.57 2.12 15.82
N PRO A 107 37.25 2.66 14.79
CA PRO A 107 36.83 3.86 14.10
C PRO A 107 35.60 3.64 13.21
N ALA A 108 34.91 4.74 12.96
CA ALA A 108 33.75 4.84 12.08
C ALA A 108 34.02 4.24 10.69
N GLY A 109 33.16 3.32 10.27
CA GLY A 109 33.13 2.78 8.91
C GLY A 109 32.36 1.47 8.85
N ALA A 110 31.35 1.41 7.98
CA ALA A 110 30.47 0.27 7.70
C ALA A 110 29.36 -0.01 8.74
N VAL A 111 28.26 0.74 8.60
CA VAL A 111 26.94 0.26 9.05
C VAL A 111 26.52 -0.83 8.06
N ASN A 112 26.45 -2.07 8.56
CA ASN A 112 25.75 -3.17 7.88
C ASN A 112 24.28 -2.79 7.76
N ILE A 113 23.88 -2.41 6.55
CA ILE A 113 22.49 -2.32 6.12
C ILE A 113 21.94 -3.75 6.19
N MET A 114 21.02 -3.98 7.12
CA MET A 114 20.18 -5.17 7.07
C MET A 114 19.38 -5.11 5.77
N ASP A 115 19.57 -6.15 4.97
CA ASP A 115 18.97 -6.39 3.66
C ASP A 115 17.44 -6.36 3.79
N MET A 116 16.83 -5.21 3.49
CA MET A 116 15.41 -5.12 3.19
C MET A 116 15.24 -5.46 1.72
N GLY A 117 14.39 -6.45 1.44
CA GLY A 117 14.17 -7.08 0.14
C GLY A 117 14.27 -6.12 -1.04
N ILE A 118 15.41 -6.23 -1.73
CA ILE A 118 15.64 -5.72 -3.08
C ILE A 118 15.82 -6.99 -3.91
N GLU A 119 14.88 -7.27 -4.82
CA GLU A 119 15.05 -8.29 -5.86
C GLU A 119 16.32 -7.95 -6.65
N ARG A 120 17.40 -8.69 -6.36
CA ARG A 120 18.63 -8.70 -7.15
C ARG A 120 18.46 -9.75 -8.23
N GLU A 121 18.07 -9.33 -9.44
CA GLU A 121 18.33 -10.14 -10.63
C GLU A 121 19.85 -10.15 -10.90
N GLN A 122 20.56 -11.08 -10.27
CA GLN A 122 21.78 -11.68 -10.79
C GLN A 122 22.13 -12.96 -10.00
N SER A 123 21.85 -14.11 -10.64
CA SER A 123 22.55 -15.38 -10.48
C SER A 123 22.60 -16.02 -9.08
N SER A 124 21.45 -16.49 -8.57
CA SER A 124 21.33 -17.81 -7.91
C SER A 124 19.86 -18.11 -7.60
N THR A 125 19.25 -19.03 -8.35
CA THR A 125 17.85 -19.43 -8.22
C THR A 125 17.55 -20.07 -6.86
N SER A 126 16.75 -19.40 -6.04
CA SER A 126 16.05 -20.01 -4.91
C SER A 126 14.57 -20.20 -5.27
N GLU A 127 13.98 -21.33 -4.87
CA GLU A 127 12.61 -21.75 -5.25
C GLU A 127 11.49 -20.78 -4.82
N ALA A 128 11.79 -19.79 -3.97
CA ALA A 128 10.84 -18.76 -3.53
C ALA A 128 10.54 -17.71 -4.61
N GLU A 129 11.39 -17.53 -5.63
CA GLU A 129 11.15 -16.63 -6.78
C GLU A 129 10.31 -17.30 -7.88
N ARG A 130 9.81 -18.53 -7.66
CA ARG A 130 9.15 -19.38 -8.66
C ARG A 130 7.63 -19.30 -8.65
N GLU A 131 7.04 -18.45 -7.80
CA GLU A 131 5.60 -18.26 -7.74
C GLU A 131 5.15 -17.20 -8.75
N GLU A 132 4.25 -17.60 -9.66
CA GLU A 132 3.62 -16.68 -10.59
C GLU A 132 2.66 -15.76 -9.81
N LYS A 133 2.71 -14.46 -10.07
CA LYS A 133 1.86 -13.48 -9.38
C LYS A 133 0.38 -13.84 -9.52
N ARG A 134 -0.37 -13.75 -8.42
CA ARG A 134 -1.82 -13.92 -8.45
C ARG A 134 -2.46 -12.61 -8.91
N ILE A 135 -3.58 -12.67 -9.61
CA ILE A 135 -4.29 -11.45 -10.03
C ILE A 135 -5.50 -11.26 -9.13
N VAL A 136 -5.56 -10.15 -8.39
CA VAL A 136 -6.77 -9.71 -7.69
C VAL A 136 -7.51 -8.71 -8.57
N MET A 137 -8.80 -8.95 -8.72
CA MET A 137 -9.73 -8.13 -9.48
C MET A 137 -10.69 -7.45 -8.52
N LEU A 138 -10.93 -6.16 -8.74
CA LEU A 138 -11.99 -5.45 -8.06
C LEU A 138 -13.14 -5.23 -9.02
N ALA A 139 -14.29 -5.80 -8.67
CA ALA A 139 -15.49 -5.73 -9.46
C ALA A 139 -16.62 -5.03 -8.69
N TRP A 140 -17.45 -4.30 -9.43
CA TRP A 140 -18.68 -3.75 -8.89
C TRP A 140 -19.78 -4.81 -8.88
N SER A 141 -20.46 -4.94 -7.76
CA SER A 141 -21.63 -5.81 -7.62
C SER A 141 -22.87 -5.16 -8.25
N ASP A 142 -23.73 -5.99 -8.84
CA ASP A 142 -25.08 -5.62 -9.33
C ASP A 142 -26.09 -5.51 -8.16
N GLU A 143 -25.67 -5.74 -6.92
CA GLU A 143 -26.51 -5.54 -5.75
C GLU A 143 -27.01 -4.10 -5.66
N ARG A 144 -28.35 -3.93 -5.64
CA ARG A 144 -28.99 -2.63 -5.45
C ARG A 144 -28.93 -2.23 -3.98
N LEU A 145 -28.01 -1.32 -3.65
CA LEU A 145 -27.94 -0.69 -2.35
C LEU A 145 -28.91 0.50 -2.25
N PRO A 146 -29.43 0.81 -1.04
CA PRO A 146 -30.23 2.01 -0.82
C PRO A 146 -29.46 3.26 -1.25
N SER A 147 -30.19 4.25 -1.75
CA SER A 147 -29.61 5.53 -2.15
C SER A 147 -29.96 6.61 -1.13
N GLU A 148 -28.99 7.44 -0.79
CA GLU A 148 -29.15 8.54 0.17
C GLU A 148 -29.40 9.85 -0.55
N ARG A 149 -30.30 10.69 -0.02
CA ARG A 149 -30.55 12.02 -0.57
C ARG A 149 -29.92 13.07 0.35
N LEU A 150 -28.91 13.77 -0.17
CA LEU A 150 -28.22 14.82 0.59
C LEU A 150 -29.11 16.06 0.77
N GLN A 151 -28.84 16.82 1.84
CA GLN A 151 -29.39 18.18 2.01
C GLN A 151 -28.92 19.05 0.83
N GLY A 152 -29.84 19.41 -0.07
CA GLY A 152 -29.54 20.00 -1.38
C GLY A 152 -30.09 19.22 -2.58
N GLY A 153 -30.69 18.05 -2.35
CA GLY A 153 -31.46 17.30 -3.36
C GLY A 153 -30.63 16.35 -4.23
N THR A 154 -29.31 16.30 -4.06
CA THR A 154 -28.43 15.34 -4.76
C THR A 154 -28.65 13.91 -4.26
N GLN A 155 -28.89 12.97 -5.18
CA GLN A 155 -28.99 11.54 -4.87
C GLN A 155 -27.61 10.88 -4.95
N LEU A 156 -27.20 10.19 -3.88
CA LEU A 156 -26.01 9.36 -3.82
C LEU A 156 -26.38 7.90 -4.03
N TYR A 157 -25.77 7.27 -5.02
CA TYR A 157 -25.89 5.84 -5.27
C TYR A 157 -24.67 5.12 -4.71
N HIS A 158 -24.91 4.07 -3.94
CA HIS A 158 -23.87 3.19 -3.42
C HIS A 158 -23.78 1.93 -4.26
N THR A 159 -22.57 1.38 -4.36
CA THR A 159 -22.30 0.08 -4.96
C THR A 159 -21.26 -0.64 -4.11
N ARG A 160 -21.37 -1.98 -4.06
CA ARG A 160 -20.43 -2.82 -3.34
C ARG A 160 -19.28 -3.18 -4.27
N ALA A 161 -18.05 -2.95 -3.83
CA ALA A 161 -16.86 -3.51 -4.45
C ALA A 161 -16.53 -4.86 -3.83
N GLU A 162 -16.38 -5.85 -4.70
CA GLU A 162 -16.01 -7.22 -4.36
C GLU A 162 -14.63 -7.55 -4.91
N PHE A 163 -13.90 -8.37 -4.17
CA PHE A 163 -12.57 -8.82 -4.53
C PHE A 163 -12.66 -10.25 -5.03
N HIS A 164 -12.21 -10.48 -6.24
CA HIS A 164 -12.07 -11.82 -6.80
C HIS A 164 -10.59 -12.03 -7.11
N SER A 165 -10.12 -13.26 -7.09
CA SER A 165 -8.73 -13.55 -7.35
C SER A 165 -8.58 -14.72 -8.31
N VAL A 166 -7.64 -14.58 -9.22
CA VAL A 166 -7.37 -15.52 -10.30
C VAL A 166 -5.94 -16.02 -10.17
N ASP A 167 -5.81 -17.33 -10.10
CA ASP A 167 -4.56 -18.05 -10.27
C ASP A 167 -4.54 -18.62 -11.69
N LEU A 168 -3.81 -17.95 -12.59
CA LEU A 168 -3.72 -18.37 -13.99
C LEU A 168 -2.94 -19.68 -14.15
N LYS A 169 -1.97 -19.96 -13.28
CA LYS A 169 -1.15 -21.16 -13.34
C LYS A 169 -1.98 -22.42 -13.10
N HIS A 170 -2.91 -22.36 -12.16
CA HIS A 170 -3.79 -23.48 -11.82
C HIS A 170 -5.19 -23.36 -12.46
N ASN A 171 -5.46 -22.27 -13.19
CA ASN A 171 -6.76 -21.96 -13.79
C ASN A 171 -7.89 -21.92 -12.75
N ILE A 172 -7.67 -21.21 -11.64
CA ILE A 172 -8.61 -21.13 -10.50
C ILE A 172 -9.08 -19.70 -10.30
N LEU A 173 -10.39 -19.48 -10.39
CA LEU A 173 -11.07 -18.29 -9.92
C LEU A 173 -11.60 -18.49 -8.50
N THR A 174 -11.20 -17.63 -7.58
CA THR A 174 -11.77 -17.54 -6.22
C THR A 174 -12.57 -16.23 -6.10
N ARG A 175 -13.88 -16.35 -5.87
CA ARG A 175 -14.76 -15.17 -5.73
C ARG A 175 -14.82 -14.69 -4.28
N SER A 176 -14.99 -13.38 -4.11
CA SER A 176 -15.19 -12.74 -2.79
C SER A 176 -14.09 -13.12 -1.80
N CYS A 177 -12.84 -13.13 -2.27
CA CYS A 177 -11.69 -13.61 -1.53
C CYS A 177 -11.27 -12.68 -0.38
N PHE A 178 -11.79 -11.46 -0.36
CA PHE A 178 -11.59 -10.47 0.72
C PHE A 178 -12.90 -9.81 1.12
N PRO A 179 -12.99 -9.22 2.33
CA PRO A 179 -14.16 -8.47 2.76
C PRO A 179 -14.52 -7.35 1.78
N SER A 180 -15.77 -7.31 1.34
CA SER A 180 -16.27 -6.27 0.44
C SER A 180 -16.27 -4.90 1.12
N ILE A 181 -16.24 -3.83 0.32
CA ILE A 181 -16.39 -2.46 0.80
C ILE A 181 -17.47 -1.72 -0.01
N ILE A 182 -18.29 -0.91 0.65
CA ILE A 182 -19.32 -0.11 0.00
C ILE A 182 -18.72 1.25 -0.38
N MET A 183 -18.87 1.62 -1.66
CA MET A 183 -18.39 2.89 -2.20
C MET A 183 -19.53 3.64 -2.86
N ALA A 184 -19.50 4.98 -2.85
CA ALA A 184 -20.43 5.75 -3.68
C ALA A 184 -19.98 5.69 -5.15
N LYS A 185 -20.93 5.55 -6.07
CA LYS A 185 -20.68 5.31 -7.51
C LYS A 185 -19.90 6.43 -8.23
N PHE A 186 -19.78 7.61 -7.62
CA PHE A 186 -18.98 8.73 -8.14
C PHE A 186 -17.46 8.54 -7.94
N PHE A 187 -17.01 7.49 -7.24
CA PHE A 187 -15.59 7.24 -6.96
C PHE A 187 -14.94 6.25 -7.93
N SER A 188 -15.02 6.53 -9.24
CA SER A 188 -14.29 5.79 -10.28
C SER A 188 -12.75 5.90 -10.19
N SER A 189 -12.26 6.56 -9.14
CA SER A 189 -10.90 7.06 -9.03
C SER A 189 -10.10 6.39 -7.90
N ALA A 190 -10.69 5.43 -7.19
CA ALA A 190 -9.99 4.69 -6.15
C ALA A 190 -9.02 3.71 -6.80
N MET A 191 -7.75 4.06 -6.88
CA MET A 191 -6.74 3.11 -7.35
C MET A 191 -6.32 2.21 -6.22
N VAL A 192 -5.94 1.01 -6.63
CA VAL A 192 -5.52 -0.02 -5.71
C VAL A 192 -4.03 -0.26 -5.86
N SER A 193 -3.34 -0.26 -4.73
CA SER A 193 -1.91 -0.50 -4.67
C SER A 193 -1.66 -1.63 -3.68
N SER A 194 -0.99 -2.69 -4.12
CA SER A 194 -0.49 -3.70 -3.20
C SER A 194 0.89 -3.31 -2.70
N LEU A 195 1.10 -3.48 -1.40
CA LEU A 195 2.41 -3.43 -0.79
C LEU A 195 2.53 -4.55 0.22
N ASN A 196 3.33 -5.57 -0.08
CA ASN A 196 3.46 -6.76 0.74
C ASN A 196 2.08 -7.37 1.05
N LYS A 197 1.67 -7.33 2.32
CA LYS A 197 0.41 -7.89 2.81
C LYS A 197 -0.72 -6.86 2.89
N PHE A 198 -0.60 -5.71 2.22
CA PHE A 198 -1.58 -4.63 2.29
C PHE A 198 -2.12 -4.28 0.91
N ILE A 199 -3.43 -4.06 0.81
CA ILE A 199 -4.11 -3.51 -0.36
C ILE A 199 -4.67 -2.14 0.00
N TYR A 200 -4.14 -1.08 -0.58
CA TYR A 200 -4.60 0.28 -0.33
C TYR A 200 -5.62 0.70 -1.38
N LEU A 201 -6.82 1.07 -0.95
CA LEU A 201 -7.79 1.83 -1.72
C LEU A 201 -7.59 3.31 -1.43
N VAL A 202 -7.15 4.04 -2.46
CA VAL A 202 -6.80 5.45 -2.34
C VAL A 202 -7.53 6.22 -3.43
N GLY A 203 -8.25 7.28 -3.05
CA GLY A 203 -9.06 8.04 -4.00
C GLY A 203 -9.76 9.24 -3.34
N VAL A 204 -10.67 9.86 -4.08
CA VAL A 204 -11.28 11.12 -3.68
C VAL A 204 -12.13 10.97 -2.41
N GLY A 205 -11.67 11.57 -1.31
CA GLY A 205 -12.45 11.84 -0.10
C GLY A 205 -12.76 13.33 0.01
N GLY A 206 -13.50 13.88 -0.94
CA GLY A 206 -13.77 15.32 -1.00
C GLY A 206 -14.81 15.81 0.01
N ALA A 207 -15.03 17.13 0.07
CA ALA A 207 -16.02 17.81 0.92
C ALA A 207 -17.47 17.28 0.83
N ARG A 208 -17.77 16.38 -0.13
CA ARG A 208 -19.05 15.64 -0.19
C ARG A 208 -19.12 14.45 0.78
N LEU A 209 -17.99 13.93 1.27
CA LEU A 209 -17.94 12.84 2.27
C LEU A 209 -18.30 13.31 3.68
N SER A 210 -17.99 14.56 4.04
CA SER A 210 -18.35 15.12 5.36
C SER A 210 -19.89 15.20 5.53
N VAL A 211 -20.64 15.30 4.44
CA VAL A 211 -22.11 15.24 4.45
C VAL A 211 -22.62 13.80 4.65
N VAL A 212 -21.87 12.77 4.23
CA VAL A 212 -22.20 11.34 4.41
C VAL A 212 -21.80 10.83 5.81
N GLN A 213 -20.75 11.39 6.40
CA GLN A 213 -20.33 11.05 7.77
C GLN A 213 -21.32 11.54 8.83
N SER A 214 -21.96 12.70 8.61
CA SER A 214 -22.94 13.25 9.58
C SER A 214 -24.30 12.53 9.59
N SER A 215 -24.64 11.74 8.56
CA SER A 215 -25.86 10.94 8.53
C SER A 215 -25.69 9.53 9.14
N ASN A 216 -24.48 8.97 9.13
CA ASN A 216 -24.24 7.55 9.43
C ASN A 216 -23.73 7.24 10.85
N GLU A 217 -23.54 8.23 11.73
CA GLU A 217 -23.30 7.96 13.17
C GLU A 217 -24.49 7.29 13.89
N SER A 218 -25.60 7.02 13.17
CA SER A 218 -26.82 6.43 13.73
C SER A 218 -27.17 5.02 13.23
N SER A 219 -26.42 4.41 12.31
CA SER A 219 -26.78 3.07 11.77
C SER A 219 -25.91 1.94 12.31
N SER A 220 -26.54 0.99 13.00
CA SER A 220 -25.96 -0.23 13.57
C SER A 220 -25.64 -1.30 12.51
N SER A 221 -25.17 -0.91 11.33
CA SER A 221 -24.98 -1.84 10.20
C SER A 221 -23.58 -2.45 10.19
N ASN A 222 -23.48 -3.77 9.94
CA ASN A 222 -22.21 -4.51 9.83
C ASN A 222 -21.45 -4.23 8.51
N HIS A 223 -21.70 -3.10 7.85
CA HIS A 223 -21.14 -2.80 6.54
C HIS A 223 -19.94 -1.85 6.65
N THR A 224 -18.85 -2.17 5.94
CA THR A 224 -17.69 -1.29 5.81
C THR A 224 -17.90 -0.31 4.66
N PHE A 225 -17.88 0.98 4.97
CA PHE A 225 -18.00 2.06 3.98
C PHE A 225 -16.63 2.69 3.70
N TYR A 226 -16.37 2.96 2.43
CA TYR A 226 -15.16 3.65 2.01
C TYR A 226 -15.18 5.13 2.40
N SER A 227 -14.13 5.57 3.09
CA SER A 227 -14.02 6.92 3.65
C SER A 227 -12.97 7.80 2.95
N GLY A 228 -12.65 7.53 1.67
CA GLY A 228 -11.65 8.27 0.90
C GLY A 228 -10.22 7.71 0.98
N GLY A 229 -9.92 6.90 1.99
CA GLY A 229 -8.66 6.18 2.14
C GLY A 229 -8.88 4.97 3.02
N SER A 230 -8.61 3.78 2.51
CA SER A 230 -8.79 2.53 3.26
C SER A 230 -7.71 1.54 2.89
N CYS A 231 -7.20 0.80 3.87
CA CYS A 231 -6.20 -0.24 3.67
C CYS A 231 -6.80 -1.57 4.11
N LEU A 232 -6.75 -2.58 3.26
CA LEU A 232 -7.04 -3.96 3.64
C LEU A 232 -5.73 -4.61 4.08
N ASP A 233 -5.65 -4.90 5.37
CA ASP A 233 -4.55 -5.65 5.97
C ASP A 233 -4.81 -7.15 5.78
N MET A 234 -3.92 -7.82 5.04
CA MET A 234 -3.94 -9.26 4.77
C MET A 234 -2.81 -9.98 5.54
N SER A 235 -2.28 -9.35 6.59
CA SER A 235 -1.15 -9.90 7.35
C SER A 235 -1.51 -11.05 8.28
N ASP A 236 -2.76 -11.07 8.73
CA ASP A 236 -3.40 -12.13 9.50
C ASP A 236 -4.26 -13.07 8.61
N GLU A 237 -4.71 -14.20 9.17
CA GLU A 237 -5.55 -15.19 8.46
C GLU A 237 -6.91 -14.63 8.01
N ALA A 238 -7.41 -13.60 8.70
CA ALA A 238 -8.66 -12.92 8.38
C ALA A 238 -8.35 -11.47 7.98
N PRO A 239 -8.40 -11.12 6.68
CA PRO A 239 -8.11 -9.77 6.24
C PRO A 239 -9.07 -8.74 6.84
N VAL A 240 -8.56 -7.59 7.29
CA VAL A 240 -9.34 -6.56 7.98
C VAL A 240 -9.15 -5.19 7.33
N TRP A 241 -10.25 -4.45 7.22
CA TRP A 241 -10.21 -3.05 6.80
C TRP A 241 -9.70 -2.15 7.91
N CYS A 242 -8.67 -1.36 7.59
CA CYS A 242 -8.10 -0.31 8.42
C CYS A 242 -8.25 1.05 7.72
N PRO A 243 -8.45 2.15 8.48
CA PRO A 243 -8.37 3.49 7.92
C PRO A 243 -7.00 3.76 7.30
N ALA A 244 -6.96 4.46 6.16
CA ALA A 244 -5.73 4.95 5.55
C ALA A 244 -5.81 6.47 5.32
N PRO A 245 -4.68 7.19 5.29
CA PRO A 245 -4.67 8.61 4.98
C PRO A 245 -5.28 8.90 3.60
N VAL A 246 -5.98 10.03 3.50
CA VAL A 246 -6.61 10.50 2.27
C VAL A 246 -5.70 11.55 1.63
N PHE A 247 -5.34 11.38 0.35
CA PHE A 247 -4.61 12.41 -0.40
C PHE A 247 -5.48 13.67 -0.47
N PHE A 248 -4.94 14.81 -0.03
CA PHE A 248 -5.67 16.09 -0.02
C PHE A 248 -5.99 16.52 -1.45
N GLU A 249 -7.22 17.00 -1.64
CA GLU A 249 -7.77 17.48 -2.92
C GLU A 249 -6.89 18.56 -3.57
N ASP A 250 -6.56 18.35 -4.84
CA ASP A 250 -7.02 19.23 -5.91
C ASP A 250 -7.80 18.35 -6.90
N ASN A 251 -8.80 18.92 -7.56
CA ASN A 251 -9.82 18.33 -8.44
C ASN A 251 -9.30 17.55 -9.69
N THR A 252 -8.18 16.85 -9.58
CA THR A 252 -7.41 16.23 -10.66
C THR A 252 -7.48 14.71 -10.58
N SER A 253 -7.60 14.05 -11.73
CA SER A 253 -7.77 12.60 -11.83
C SER A 253 -6.64 11.82 -11.14
N PRO A 254 -6.95 10.67 -10.53
CA PRO A 254 -5.97 9.85 -9.82
C PRO A 254 -4.91 9.29 -10.78
N ASN A 255 -3.64 9.28 -10.35
CA ASN A 255 -2.56 8.64 -11.10
C ASN A 255 -1.57 8.03 -10.11
N TYR A 256 -2.05 7.01 -9.41
CA TYR A 256 -1.35 6.37 -8.30
C TYR A 256 -0.46 5.22 -8.76
N VAL A 257 0.65 5.00 -8.07
CA VAL A 257 1.54 3.85 -8.30
C VAL A 257 2.21 3.39 -7.00
N SER A 258 2.22 2.07 -6.77
CA SER A 258 3.06 1.43 -5.75
C SER A 258 4.50 1.43 -6.22
N PHE A 259 5.41 2.02 -5.45
CA PHE A 259 6.82 1.99 -5.81
C PHE A 259 7.70 2.08 -4.57
N LEU A 260 8.70 1.19 -4.46
CA LEU A 260 9.71 1.17 -3.40
C LEU A 260 9.14 1.35 -1.98
N GLY A 261 8.05 0.65 -1.64
CA GLY A 261 7.47 0.73 -0.30
C GLY A 261 6.49 1.87 -0.07
N ASN A 262 6.22 2.73 -1.07
CA ASN A 262 5.37 3.89 -0.92
C ASN A 262 4.32 3.95 -2.03
N ILE A 263 3.31 4.80 -1.83
CA ILE A 263 2.30 5.10 -2.85
C ILE A 263 2.51 6.52 -3.32
N TYR A 264 2.79 6.69 -4.61
CA TYR A 264 2.93 7.99 -5.24
C TYR A 264 1.65 8.35 -5.99
N ASN A 265 1.32 9.63 -6.02
CA ASN A 265 0.30 10.22 -6.90
C ASN A 265 0.96 11.32 -7.71
N PHE A 266 0.82 11.33 -9.03
CA PHE A 266 1.37 12.40 -9.88
C PHE A 266 0.32 13.39 -10.41
N GLY A 267 -0.96 13.12 -10.14
CA GLY A 267 -2.07 13.84 -10.74
C GLY A 267 -2.26 13.52 -12.22
N SER A 268 -3.15 14.25 -12.88
CA SER A 268 -3.46 14.08 -14.30
C SER A 268 -3.55 15.41 -15.03
N VAL A 269 -4.53 16.25 -14.68
CA VAL A 269 -4.70 17.58 -15.30
C VAL A 269 -3.51 18.50 -14.97
N CYS A 270 -3.01 18.41 -13.74
CA CYS A 270 -1.84 19.13 -13.27
C CYS A 270 -0.85 18.13 -12.67
N LEU A 271 0.43 18.27 -13.00
CA LEU A 271 1.52 17.57 -12.35
C LEU A 271 1.68 18.11 -10.92
N ALA A 272 1.20 17.32 -9.96
CA ALA A 272 1.22 17.67 -8.53
C ALA A 272 1.64 16.43 -7.72
N PRO A 273 2.94 16.09 -7.71
CA PRO A 273 3.38 14.84 -7.13
C PRO A 273 3.26 14.84 -5.61
N GLN A 274 2.69 13.77 -5.08
CA GLN A 274 2.52 13.51 -3.66
C GLN A 274 2.96 12.08 -3.36
N VAL A 275 3.45 11.83 -2.15
CA VAL A 275 3.82 10.50 -1.67
C VAL A 275 3.14 10.22 -0.34
N LEU A 276 2.56 9.02 -0.23
CA LEU A 276 2.10 8.43 1.00
C LEU A 276 3.15 7.44 1.47
N GLU A 277 3.85 7.81 2.55
CA GLU A 277 4.87 6.95 3.14
C GLU A 277 4.21 5.78 3.89
N CYS A 278 4.38 4.58 3.35
CA CYS A 278 3.87 3.35 3.95
C CYS A 278 5.03 2.68 4.70
N GLY A 279 5.00 2.70 6.04
CA GLY A 279 6.04 2.05 6.82
C GLY A 279 6.05 0.53 6.63
N ALA A 280 7.14 -0.13 7.06
CA ALA A 280 7.29 -1.60 6.96
C ALA A 280 6.16 -2.43 7.62
N LEU A 281 5.38 -1.80 8.50
CA LEU A 281 4.23 -2.40 9.21
C LEU A 281 2.87 -2.04 8.60
N GLY A 282 2.82 -1.46 7.39
CA GLY A 282 1.58 -1.04 6.73
C GLY A 282 0.86 0.16 7.35
N HIS A 283 1.34 0.66 8.48
CA HIS A 283 0.88 1.92 9.06
C HIS A 283 1.45 3.09 8.24
N CYS A 284 0.58 3.71 7.44
CA CYS A 284 0.90 4.95 6.75
C CYS A 284 1.15 6.08 7.74
N LYS A 285 2.21 6.86 7.53
CA LYS A 285 2.57 7.96 8.43
C LYS A 285 1.88 9.27 8.04
N SER A 286 2.24 9.78 6.87
CA SER A 286 1.85 11.11 6.40
C SER A 286 1.97 11.20 4.89
N ILE A 287 1.17 12.10 4.31
CA ILE A 287 1.26 12.48 2.90
C ILE A 287 2.17 13.69 2.80
N ARG A 288 3.13 13.64 1.87
CA ARG A 288 4.04 14.74 1.58
C ARG A 288 3.92 15.15 0.11
N SER A 289 3.82 16.46 -0.14
CA SER A 289 3.98 16.99 -1.50
C SER A 289 5.44 16.94 -1.92
N LEU A 290 5.68 16.56 -3.17
CA LEU A 290 7.01 16.55 -3.79
C LEU A 290 7.12 17.78 -4.69
N PRO A 291 8.14 18.63 -4.52
CA PRO A 291 8.29 19.78 -5.41
C PRO A 291 8.70 19.35 -6.81
N ILE A 292 8.26 20.15 -7.78
CA ILE A 292 8.59 19.97 -9.20
C ILE A 292 9.57 21.05 -9.65
N PRO A 293 10.49 20.74 -10.57
CA PRO A 293 11.32 21.74 -11.23
C PRO A 293 10.47 22.81 -11.93
N GLN A 294 10.94 24.05 -11.96
CA GLN A 294 10.25 25.14 -12.66
C GLN A 294 10.06 24.83 -14.16
N SER A 295 10.95 24.04 -14.76
CA SER A 295 10.84 23.57 -16.14
C SER A 295 9.67 22.61 -16.39
N LEU A 296 8.98 22.14 -15.34
CA LEU A 296 7.79 21.27 -15.42
C LEU A 296 6.54 21.93 -14.84
N ALA A 297 6.63 23.21 -14.43
CA ALA A 297 5.49 23.92 -13.86
C ALA A 297 4.35 24.06 -14.87
N GLY A 298 3.14 23.63 -14.50
CA GLY A 298 1.96 23.67 -15.38
C GLY A 298 1.87 22.54 -16.40
N CYS A 299 2.77 21.55 -16.36
CA CYS A 299 2.61 20.33 -17.15
C CYS A 299 1.44 19.47 -16.64
N SER A 300 0.83 18.74 -17.56
CA SER A 300 -0.12 17.65 -17.30
C SER A 300 0.57 16.29 -17.40
N VAL A 301 -0.02 15.27 -16.80
CA VAL A 301 0.51 13.91 -16.75
C VAL A 301 -0.48 12.94 -17.40
N SER A 302 0.03 12.10 -18.30
CA SER A 302 -0.78 11.06 -18.92
C SER A 302 -1.00 9.90 -17.93
N VAL A 303 -2.21 9.34 -17.91
CA VAL A 303 -2.55 8.15 -17.09
C VAL A 303 -2.37 6.89 -17.95
N PRO A 304 -1.75 5.81 -17.42
CA PRO A 304 -1.13 5.69 -16.10
C PRO A 304 0.31 6.20 -16.08
N VAL A 305 0.87 6.47 -14.89
CA VAL A 305 2.31 6.41 -14.64
C VAL A 305 2.75 4.95 -14.49
N LEU A 306 4.00 4.64 -14.88
CA LEU A 306 4.49 3.27 -14.96
C LEU A 306 5.70 3.06 -14.05
N PRO A 307 5.71 2.05 -13.17
CA PRO A 307 6.90 1.71 -12.42
C PRO A 307 7.96 1.09 -13.34
N ASP A 308 9.23 1.43 -13.14
CA ASP A 308 10.42 0.81 -13.74
C ASP A 308 11.36 0.35 -12.60
N PRO A 309 11.04 -0.77 -11.93
CA PRO A 309 11.76 -1.23 -10.74
C PRO A 309 13.24 -1.48 -11.01
N SER A 310 13.59 -2.03 -12.17
CA SER A 310 14.96 -2.33 -12.58
C SER A 310 15.85 -1.09 -12.57
N ASN A 311 15.28 0.10 -12.83
CA ASN A 311 15.99 1.37 -12.82
C ASN A 311 15.61 2.28 -11.64
N LYS A 312 14.85 1.76 -10.66
CA LYS A 312 14.41 2.47 -9.45
C LYS A 312 13.73 3.82 -9.74
N ARG A 313 12.96 3.89 -10.81
CA ARG A 313 12.25 5.10 -11.25
C ARG A 313 10.81 4.84 -11.64
N ILE A 314 10.05 5.91 -11.76
CA ILE A 314 8.66 5.94 -12.24
C ILE A 314 8.66 6.72 -13.55
N LEU A 315 8.12 6.11 -14.60
CA LEU A 315 8.01 6.69 -15.92
C LEU A 315 6.66 7.35 -16.12
N MET A 316 6.64 8.49 -16.80
CA MET A 316 5.41 9.18 -17.14
C MET A 316 5.58 10.01 -18.40
N ARG A 317 4.47 10.20 -19.12
CA ARG A 317 4.43 11.14 -20.24
C ARG A 317 3.84 12.46 -19.79
N LEU A 318 4.66 13.49 -19.88
CA LEU A 318 4.30 14.87 -19.57
C LEU A 318 3.98 15.65 -20.84
N TYR A 319 3.05 16.59 -20.75
CA TYR A 319 2.68 17.48 -21.87
C TYR A 319 2.13 18.81 -21.36
N GLY A 320 2.07 19.82 -22.24
CA GLY A 320 1.64 21.16 -21.87
C GLY A 320 2.66 21.90 -20.98
N GLY A 321 2.22 23.01 -20.40
CA GLY A 321 3.10 23.91 -19.65
C GLY A 321 4.22 24.46 -20.55
N PRO A 322 5.48 24.48 -20.10
CA PRO A 322 6.63 24.97 -20.88
C PRO A 322 7.15 23.96 -21.93
N LEU A 323 6.59 22.75 -22.02
CA LEU A 323 7.05 21.74 -22.98
C LEU A 323 6.55 22.05 -24.40
N SER A 324 7.47 22.05 -25.37
CA SER A 324 7.14 22.25 -26.79
C SER A 324 6.42 21.06 -27.43
N SER A 325 6.66 19.85 -26.92
CA SER A 325 6.01 18.60 -27.36
C SER A 325 5.85 17.64 -26.18
N PRO A 326 4.84 16.75 -26.17
CA PRO A 326 4.76 15.69 -25.17
C PRO A 326 6.05 14.90 -25.08
N SER A 327 6.47 14.56 -23.87
CA SER A 327 7.80 14.00 -23.61
C SER A 327 7.75 12.92 -22.55
N LEU A 328 8.61 11.91 -22.68
CA LEU A 328 8.79 10.84 -21.71
C LEU A 328 9.77 11.29 -20.63
N TYR A 329 9.31 11.32 -19.39
CA TYR A 329 10.08 11.66 -18.21
C TYR A 329 10.19 10.48 -17.25
N ALA A 330 11.27 10.48 -16.47
CA ALA A 330 11.46 9.65 -15.30
C ALA A 330 11.53 10.50 -14.04
N PHE A 331 10.86 10.02 -12.99
CA PHE A 331 11.05 10.45 -11.62
C PHE A 331 11.75 9.35 -10.84
N THR A 332 12.91 9.65 -10.26
CA THR A 332 13.67 8.72 -9.42
C THR A 332 13.54 9.20 -7.97
N PRO A 333 12.80 8.48 -7.10
CA PRO A 333 12.73 8.80 -5.68
C PRO A 333 14.11 8.71 -5.04
N ASP A 334 14.42 9.64 -4.15
CA ASP A 334 15.65 9.58 -3.37
C ASP A 334 15.44 8.66 -2.14
N PRO A 335 16.37 7.75 -1.83
CA PRO A 335 16.28 6.91 -0.63
C PRO A 335 16.42 7.70 0.69
N CYS A 336 16.89 8.94 0.65
CA CYS A 336 16.99 9.81 1.83
C CYS A 336 15.65 10.50 2.13
N ALA A 337 15.17 10.37 3.38
CA ALA A 337 13.83 10.82 3.79
C ALA A 337 13.52 12.30 3.48
N ASP A 338 14.53 13.16 3.43
CA ASP A 338 14.35 14.61 3.21
C ASP A 338 14.50 15.05 1.75
N ALA A 339 14.91 14.14 0.86
CA ALA A 339 15.19 14.48 -0.52
C ALA A 339 13.95 14.33 -1.43
N ILE A 340 13.92 15.16 -2.46
CA ILE A 340 12.75 15.46 -3.31
C ILE A 340 12.55 14.43 -4.44
N GLY A 341 13.59 13.62 -4.72
CA GLY A 341 13.73 12.83 -5.94
C GLY A 341 14.27 13.66 -7.10
N THR A 342 14.66 12.99 -8.18
CA THR A 342 15.24 13.63 -9.39
C THR A 342 14.34 13.42 -10.60
N TRP A 343 14.35 14.39 -11.50
CA TRP A 343 13.57 14.40 -12.74
C TRP A 343 14.50 14.37 -13.94
N GLU A 344 14.24 13.45 -14.88
CA GLU A 344 15.02 13.29 -16.09
C GLU A 344 14.10 13.23 -17.32
N CYS A 345 14.38 14.03 -18.34
CA CYS A 345 13.74 13.88 -19.66
C CYS A 345 14.45 12.76 -20.43
N LEU A 346 13.77 11.62 -20.62
CA LEU A 346 14.35 10.48 -21.32
C LEU A 346 14.24 10.64 -22.84
N THR A 347 13.10 11.11 -23.32
CA THR A 347 12.83 11.30 -24.76
C THR A 347 11.86 12.46 -24.96
N SER A 348 12.31 13.49 -25.66
CA SER A 348 11.44 14.55 -26.18
C SER A 348 10.61 14.02 -27.36
N ASP A 349 9.45 14.61 -27.61
CA ASP A 349 8.59 14.28 -28.76
C ASP A 349 7.96 12.87 -28.69
N PHE A 350 7.57 12.46 -27.48
CA PHE A 350 6.96 11.17 -27.19
C PHE A 350 5.42 11.23 -27.23
N HIS A 351 4.85 11.02 -28.41
CA HIS A 351 3.41 11.23 -28.61
C HIS A 351 2.50 10.08 -28.16
N LEU A 352 2.93 8.83 -28.32
CA LEU A 352 2.08 7.66 -28.03
C LEU A 352 2.01 7.40 -26.52
N TRP A 353 0.80 7.23 -25.99
CA TRP A 353 0.55 6.73 -24.64
C TRP A 353 -0.77 5.98 -24.62
N ALA A 354 -0.84 4.89 -23.88
CA ALA A 354 -2.03 4.06 -23.78
C ALA A 354 -2.32 3.73 -22.31
N HIS A 355 -3.60 3.51 -21.99
CA HIS A 355 -4.05 3.20 -20.64
C HIS A 355 -3.49 1.86 -20.15
N ALA A 356 -3.53 0.84 -21.01
CA ALA A 356 -2.89 -0.44 -20.76
C ALA A 356 -1.44 -0.39 -21.25
N ALA A 357 -0.51 -0.26 -20.30
CA ALA A 357 0.93 -0.21 -20.54
C ALA A 357 1.72 -0.85 -19.39
N ALA A 358 2.89 -1.43 -19.71
CA ALA A 358 3.78 -2.04 -18.72
C ALA A 358 5.25 -1.91 -19.16
N VAL A 359 6.17 -1.99 -18.19
CA VAL A 359 7.62 -1.93 -18.44
C VAL A 359 8.23 -3.31 -18.16
N VAL A 360 8.99 -3.83 -19.12
CA VAL A 360 9.76 -5.08 -18.97
C VAL A 360 11.13 -4.86 -19.61
N ASN A 361 12.21 -5.09 -18.85
CA ASN A 361 13.61 -5.01 -19.29
C ASN A 361 13.96 -3.75 -20.10
N GLY A 362 13.55 -2.57 -19.61
CA GLY A 362 13.85 -1.29 -20.25
C GLY A 362 13.06 -1.02 -21.55
N VAL A 363 12.00 -1.79 -21.80
CA VAL A 363 11.06 -1.57 -22.91
C VAL A 363 9.67 -1.28 -22.34
N ILE A 364 9.04 -0.21 -22.83
CA ILE A 364 7.64 0.10 -22.55
C ILE A 364 6.77 -0.58 -23.60
N TYR A 365 5.81 -1.36 -23.14
CA TYR A 365 4.82 -2.03 -23.96
C TYR A 365 3.48 -1.32 -23.82
N PHE A 366 2.82 -1.05 -24.94
CA PHE A 366 1.51 -0.39 -25.00
C PHE A 366 0.52 -1.25 -25.76
N HIS A 367 -0.68 -1.41 -25.21
CA HIS A 367 -1.80 -1.91 -25.99
C HIS A 367 -2.26 -0.80 -26.96
N CYS A 368 -2.39 -1.12 -28.23
CA CYS A 368 -2.78 -0.17 -29.26
C CYS A 368 -3.66 -0.84 -30.32
N HIS A 369 -4.97 -0.61 -30.22
CA HIS A 369 -5.96 -1.12 -31.19
C HIS A 369 -5.78 -0.57 -32.62
N LYS A 370 -4.94 0.46 -32.79
CA LYS A 370 -4.69 1.09 -34.11
C LYS A 370 -3.59 0.39 -34.90
N VAL A 371 -2.85 -0.55 -34.30
CA VAL A 371 -1.80 -1.31 -34.99
C VAL A 371 -2.20 -2.78 -35.15
N PRO A 372 -1.86 -3.43 -36.27
CA PRO A 372 -2.24 -4.84 -36.49
C PRO A 372 -1.68 -5.81 -35.44
N SER A 373 -0.54 -5.47 -34.83
CA SER A 373 0.05 -6.28 -33.76
C SER A 373 -0.64 -6.12 -32.41
N LEU A 374 -1.56 -5.15 -32.26
CA LEU A 374 -2.18 -4.70 -30.99
C LEU A 374 -1.21 -4.26 -29.89
N LEU A 375 0.08 -4.34 -30.14
CA LEU A 375 1.16 -4.10 -29.21
C LEU A 375 2.18 -3.20 -29.88
N CYS A 376 2.48 -2.07 -29.24
CA CYS A 376 3.63 -1.23 -29.56
C CYS A 376 4.69 -1.42 -28.47
N ALA A 377 5.96 -1.37 -28.86
CA ALA A 377 7.07 -1.51 -27.92
C ALA A 377 8.09 -0.39 -28.16
N PHE A 378 8.47 0.33 -27.10
CA PHE A 378 9.45 1.40 -27.14
C PHE A 378 10.64 1.07 -26.24
N HIS A 379 11.83 0.99 -26.82
CA HIS A 379 13.05 0.75 -26.05
C HIS A 379 13.57 2.08 -25.47
N ILE A 380 13.59 2.18 -24.14
CA ILE A 380 13.85 3.44 -23.44
C ILE A 380 15.27 3.95 -23.70
N THR A 381 16.29 3.12 -23.46
CA THR A 381 17.70 3.53 -23.61
C THR A 381 18.08 3.81 -25.05
N LYS A 382 17.61 2.97 -25.99
CA LYS A 382 17.89 3.14 -27.42
C LYS A 382 17.06 4.26 -28.05
N LYS A 383 15.97 4.70 -27.41
CA LYS A 383 15.02 5.71 -27.90
C LYS A 383 14.41 5.37 -29.26
N ILE A 384 14.08 4.09 -29.46
CA ILE A 384 13.51 3.58 -30.72
C ILE A 384 12.21 2.80 -30.47
N TRP A 385 11.30 2.87 -31.43
CA TRP A 385 10.17 1.96 -31.52
C TRP A 385 10.65 0.64 -32.10
N LEU A 386 10.38 -0.47 -31.40
CA LEU A 386 10.76 -1.81 -31.82
C LEU A 386 9.71 -2.39 -32.78
N LYS A 387 10.16 -3.20 -33.73
CA LYS A 387 9.26 -3.99 -34.58
C LYS A 387 8.67 -5.13 -33.75
N VAL A 388 7.35 -5.22 -33.66
CA VAL A 388 6.67 -6.28 -32.92
C VAL A 388 6.26 -7.41 -33.88
N TRP A 389 6.58 -8.65 -33.51
CA TRP A 389 6.25 -9.84 -34.28
C TRP A 389 5.66 -10.91 -33.36
N TRP A 390 4.52 -11.48 -33.75
CA TRP A 390 3.86 -12.58 -33.03
C TRP A 390 4.28 -13.91 -33.65
N ASP A 391 4.83 -14.82 -32.83
CA ASP A 391 5.32 -16.15 -33.26
C ASP A 391 4.17 -17.17 -33.42
N SER A 392 3.06 -16.94 -32.70
CA SER A 392 1.91 -17.84 -32.68
C SER A 392 0.62 -17.06 -32.40
N CYS A 393 -0.52 -17.69 -32.67
CA CYS A 393 -1.85 -17.20 -32.30
C CYS A 393 -2.31 -17.85 -30.99
N PHE A 394 -3.27 -17.23 -30.30
CA PHE A 394 -3.95 -17.84 -29.15
C PHE A 394 -4.77 -19.07 -29.58
N LYS A 395 -4.90 -20.05 -28.67
CA LYS A 395 -5.41 -21.41 -28.95
C LYS A 395 -6.79 -21.42 -29.63
N ASP A 396 -7.64 -20.44 -29.37
CA ASP A 396 -9.01 -20.40 -29.89
C ASP A 396 -9.15 -19.60 -31.20
N ASN A 397 -8.04 -19.31 -31.91
CA ASN A 397 -8.03 -18.33 -33.01
C ASN A 397 -8.76 -17.04 -32.60
N VAL A 398 -8.63 -16.66 -31.31
CA VAL A 398 -9.21 -15.43 -30.80
C VAL A 398 -8.71 -14.32 -31.69
N ASN A 399 -9.64 -13.80 -32.49
CA ASN A 399 -9.37 -12.65 -33.28
C ASN A 399 -9.35 -11.50 -32.29
N MET A 400 -8.16 -11.17 -31.80
CA MET A 400 -7.97 -10.04 -30.90
C MET A 400 -8.44 -8.71 -31.53
N ASN A 401 -8.72 -8.69 -32.84
CA ASN A 401 -9.37 -7.56 -33.52
C ASN A 401 -10.92 -7.64 -33.55
N ALA A 402 -11.53 -8.80 -33.25
CA ALA A 402 -12.98 -9.02 -33.26
C ALA A 402 -13.61 -9.14 -31.86
N GLU A 403 -12.84 -9.47 -30.83
CA GLU A 403 -13.28 -9.31 -29.44
C GLU A 403 -13.07 -7.87 -28.99
N THR A 404 -14.18 -7.20 -28.69
CA THR A 404 -14.35 -5.75 -28.73
C THR A 404 -13.55 -4.97 -27.67
N PHE A 405 -12.69 -4.06 -28.17
CA PHE A 405 -12.33 -2.73 -27.65
C PHE A 405 -11.71 -2.52 -26.25
N ASN A 406 -11.72 -3.44 -25.28
CA ASN A 406 -11.51 -3.04 -23.88
C ASN A 406 -10.51 -3.90 -23.08
N PHE A 407 -9.22 -3.94 -23.48
CA PHE A 407 -8.18 -4.30 -22.50
C PHE A 407 -7.90 -3.10 -21.60
N ASP A 408 -8.36 -3.20 -20.36
CA ASP A 408 -8.24 -2.15 -19.36
C ASP A 408 -6.85 -2.14 -18.69
N ALA A 409 -6.16 -3.28 -18.69
CA ALA A 409 -4.86 -3.45 -18.04
C ALA A 409 -3.85 -4.28 -18.84
N MET A 410 -2.58 -3.92 -18.68
CA MET A 410 -1.43 -4.75 -19.08
C MET A 410 -0.61 -5.04 -17.83
N LEU A 411 -0.49 -6.32 -17.48
CA LEU A 411 0.13 -6.76 -16.23
C LEU A 411 1.50 -7.40 -16.50
N HIS A 412 2.51 -7.05 -15.70
CA HIS A 412 3.80 -7.73 -15.69
C HIS A 412 3.82 -8.82 -14.60
N LEU A 413 3.76 -10.08 -15.02
CA LEU A 413 3.68 -11.25 -14.14
C LEU A 413 5.06 -11.84 -13.77
N GLY A 414 6.15 -11.17 -14.17
CA GLY A 414 7.54 -11.62 -13.99
C GLY A 414 8.05 -12.44 -15.19
N HIS A 415 9.36 -12.71 -15.23
CA HIS A 415 9.99 -13.59 -16.24
C HIS A 415 9.69 -13.22 -17.71
N ASN A 416 9.58 -11.92 -18.00
CA ASN A 416 9.20 -11.37 -19.30
C ASN A 416 7.78 -11.74 -19.77
N ILE A 417 6.92 -12.14 -18.84
CA ILE A 417 5.54 -12.49 -19.11
C ILE A 417 4.67 -11.27 -18.88
N LEU A 418 3.94 -10.91 -19.93
CA LEU A 418 2.88 -9.92 -19.89
C LEU A 418 1.52 -10.61 -20.02
N CYS A 419 0.51 -9.96 -19.46
CA CYS A 419 -0.87 -10.40 -19.58
C CYS A 419 -1.75 -9.22 -19.96
N PHE A 420 -2.50 -9.33 -21.06
CA PHE A 420 -3.65 -8.46 -21.27
C PHE A 420 -4.80 -8.96 -20.38
N ALA A 421 -5.47 -8.02 -19.71
CA ALA A 421 -6.65 -8.32 -18.92
C ALA A 421 -7.78 -7.34 -19.32
N GLY A 422 -8.98 -7.89 -19.46
CA GLY A 422 -10.17 -7.14 -19.83
C GLY A 422 -11.43 -7.88 -19.41
N TRP A 423 -12.58 -7.23 -19.59
CA TRP A 423 -13.87 -7.82 -19.29
C TRP A 423 -14.92 -7.35 -20.29
N THR A 424 -15.97 -8.14 -20.46
CA THR A 424 -17.10 -7.82 -21.33
C THR A 424 -18.41 -8.29 -20.70
N PRO A 425 -19.51 -7.52 -20.80
CA PRO A 425 -20.81 -7.98 -20.34
C PRO A 425 -21.33 -9.15 -21.18
N ILE A 426 -21.80 -10.21 -20.52
CA ILE A 426 -22.49 -11.31 -21.17
C ILE A 426 -23.97 -10.95 -21.25
N TYR A 427 -24.45 -10.62 -22.45
CA TYR A 427 -25.87 -10.38 -22.70
C TYR A 427 -26.63 -11.71 -22.73
N SER A 428 -26.91 -12.27 -21.57
CA SER A 428 -27.76 -13.45 -21.42
C SER A 428 -29.20 -13.04 -21.09
N ARG A 429 -30.16 -13.96 -21.27
CA ARG A 429 -31.56 -13.75 -20.84
C ARG A 429 -31.76 -13.94 -19.33
N THR A 430 -30.70 -14.09 -18.54
CA THR A 430 -30.82 -14.31 -17.09
C THR A 430 -31.13 -13.01 -16.34
N ALA A 431 -31.79 -13.12 -15.20
CA ALA A 431 -32.11 -11.97 -14.34
C ALA A 431 -30.89 -11.35 -13.63
N VAL A 432 -29.73 -12.02 -13.66
CA VAL A 432 -28.50 -11.60 -12.98
C VAL A 432 -27.51 -11.05 -14.00
N PHE A 433 -27.00 -9.84 -13.77
CA PHE A 433 -25.96 -9.28 -14.61
C PHE A 433 -24.68 -10.11 -14.48
N THR A 434 -24.09 -10.49 -15.61
CA THR A 434 -22.89 -11.34 -15.64
C THR A 434 -21.88 -10.72 -16.58
N ILE A 435 -20.62 -10.68 -16.16
CA ILE A 435 -19.49 -10.31 -17.03
C ILE A 435 -18.60 -11.52 -17.24
N GLU A 436 -17.96 -11.55 -18.40
CA GLU A 436 -16.85 -12.44 -18.72
C GLU A 436 -15.56 -11.65 -18.52
N VAL A 437 -14.58 -12.23 -17.82
CA VAL A 437 -13.25 -11.66 -17.64
C VAL A 437 -12.24 -12.53 -18.35
N ILE A 438 -11.40 -11.90 -19.17
CA ILE A 438 -10.51 -12.59 -20.10
C ILE A 438 -9.06 -12.18 -19.85
N PHE A 439 -8.16 -13.15 -19.91
CA PHE A 439 -6.73 -13.00 -19.73
C PHE A 439 -5.96 -13.61 -20.90
N TYR A 440 -5.08 -12.83 -21.52
CA TYR A 440 -4.20 -13.28 -22.60
C TYR A 440 -2.74 -13.16 -22.17
N LYS A 441 -2.12 -14.30 -21.88
CA LYS A 441 -0.74 -14.40 -21.37
C LYS A 441 0.24 -14.61 -22.52
N PHE A 442 1.29 -13.81 -22.58
CA PHE A 442 2.33 -13.89 -23.60
C PHE A 442 3.69 -13.49 -23.04
N GLN A 443 4.74 -14.08 -23.59
CA GLN A 443 6.12 -13.75 -23.26
C GLN A 443 6.70 -12.82 -24.31
N VAL A 444 7.41 -11.78 -23.88
CA VAL A 444 8.11 -10.84 -24.77
C VAL A 444 9.62 -11.09 -24.76
N LEU A 445 10.21 -11.23 -25.95
CA LEU A 445 11.62 -11.48 -26.14
C LEU A 445 12.21 -10.44 -27.08
N VAL A 446 13.14 -9.63 -26.57
CA VAL A 446 13.78 -8.57 -27.37
C VAL A 446 15.04 -9.12 -28.02
N THR A 447 15.17 -8.99 -29.33
CA THR A 447 16.38 -9.36 -30.09
C THR A 447 16.69 -8.27 -31.11
N GLY A 448 17.79 -7.53 -30.88
CA GLY A 448 18.16 -6.37 -31.71
C GLY A 448 17.12 -5.24 -31.60
N GLU A 449 16.37 -5.04 -32.67
CA GLU A 449 15.29 -4.04 -32.80
C GLU A 449 13.91 -4.68 -32.96
N THR A 450 13.80 -5.99 -32.73
CA THR A 450 12.55 -6.74 -32.83
C THR A 450 12.14 -7.29 -31.47
N VAL A 451 10.84 -7.22 -31.17
CA VAL A 451 10.20 -7.97 -30.10
C VAL A 451 9.50 -9.16 -30.70
N THR A 452 9.91 -10.37 -30.30
CA THR A 452 9.16 -11.60 -30.54
C THR A 452 8.19 -11.81 -29.39
N VAL A 453 6.91 -11.90 -29.72
CA VAL A 453 5.82 -12.16 -28.79
C VAL A 453 5.42 -13.63 -28.93
N LYS A 454 5.68 -14.40 -27.87
CA LYS A 454 5.30 -15.81 -27.80
C LYS A 454 4.03 -15.95 -26.99
N VAL A 455 2.98 -16.47 -27.61
CA VAL A 455 1.74 -16.75 -26.90
C VAL A 455 1.98 -17.87 -25.87
N CYS A 456 1.48 -17.67 -24.65
CA CYS A 456 1.54 -18.69 -23.60
C CYS A 456 0.19 -19.40 -23.47
N ASP A 457 -0.85 -18.67 -23.07
CA ASP A 457 -2.20 -19.22 -22.91
C ASP A 457 -3.27 -18.12 -22.87
N SER A 458 -4.53 -18.52 -22.96
CA SER A 458 -5.71 -17.67 -22.77
C SER A 458 -6.66 -18.27 -21.73
N TYR A 459 -7.29 -17.41 -20.94
CA TYR A 459 -8.22 -17.81 -19.89
C TYR A 459 -9.45 -16.93 -19.93
N SER A 460 -10.62 -17.52 -19.68
CA SER A 460 -11.87 -16.81 -19.53
C SER A 460 -12.63 -17.32 -18.31
N TYR A 461 -13.27 -16.40 -17.57
CA TYR A 461 -14.05 -16.70 -16.39
C TYR A 461 -15.33 -15.87 -16.34
N GLU A 462 -16.45 -16.50 -15.99
CA GLU A 462 -17.70 -15.79 -15.73
C GLU A 462 -17.76 -15.27 -14.28
N LEU A 463 -18.18 -14.01 -14.13
CA LEU A 463 -18.47 -13.36 -12.85
C LEU A 463 -19.95 -12.96 -12.80
N PRO A 464 -20.85 -13.87 -12.38
CA PRO A 464 -22.25 -13.54 -12.20
C PRO A 464 -22.43 -12.66 -10.96
N GLY A 465 -23.32 -11.67 -11.06
CA GLY A 465 -23.58 -10.68 -10.02
C GLY A 465 -22.62 -9.49 -10.05
N SER A 466 -21.73 -9.41 -11.04
CA SER A 466 -20.81 -8.28 -11.21
C SER A 466 -21.18 -7.46 -12.46
N THR A 467 -21.12 -6.14 -12.38
CA THR A 467 -21.44 -5.25 -13.52
C THR A 467 -20.24 -4.88 -14.36
N ASN A 468 -19.05 -4.78 -13.74
CA ASN A 468 -17.78 -4.49 -14.40
C ASN A 468 -16.59 -4.72 -13.47
N VAL A 469 -15.40 -4.94 -14.05
CA VAL A 469 -14.11 -4.88 -13.33
C VAL A 469 -13.51 -3.49 -13.52
N PHE A 470 -13.05 -2.85 -12.45
CA PHE A 470 -12.48 -1.51 -12.53
C PHE A 470 -10.99 -1.46 -12.15
N HIS A 471 -10.45 -2.53 -11.55
CA HIS A 471 -9.01 -2.69 -11.33
C HIS A 471 -8.55 -4.14 -11.43
N PHE A 472 -7.35 -4.32 -11.95
CA PHE A 472 -6.59 -5.58 -11.98
C PHE A 472 -5.25 -5.37 -11.26
N LEU A 473 -4.93 -6.23 -10.30
CA LEU A 473 -3.76 -6.10 -9.44
C LEU A 473 -2.96 -7.38 -9.45
N PRO A 474 -1.72 -7.36 -9.97
CA PRO A 474 -0.81 -8.47 -9.78
C PRO A 474 -0.24 -8.38 -8.35
N ILE A 475 -0.54 -9.38 -7.51
CA ILE A 475 -0.07 -9.50 -6.13
C ILE A 475 0.88 -10.67 -5.95
#